data_AF-A0A7S3WCS7-F1
#
_entry.id   AF-A0A7S3WCS7-F1
#
_cell.length_a   1.000
_cell.length_b   1.000
_cell.length_c   1.000
_cell.angle_alpha   90.00
_cell.angle_beta   90.00
_cell.angle_gamma   90.00
#
_symmetry.space_group_name_H-M   'P 1'
#
loop_
_entity.id
_entity.type
_entity.pdbx_description
1 polymer ?
#
loop_
_entity_poly.entity_id
_entity_poly.type
_entity_poly.pdbx_seq_one_letter_code
_entity_poly.pdbx_strand_id
1 'polypeptide(L)'
;SLSLGHGEDLENPETVHQLDPKAAAAVGDVSRHDHLKTRFYLTSESHVYTLLNLIRHAPAALELPSLVDEQGAALLDQVAELSYLTQITLAVYEHCQRKVDDPMRFQVVVK
;
A
#
# COMPACT_ATOMS: atom_id res chain seq x y z
N SER A 1 -52.86 -23.36 -9.32
CA SER A 1 -52.30 -22.90 -8.04
C SER A 1 -50.83 -22.57 -8.26
N LEU A 2 -50.55 -21.33 -8.65
CA LEU A 2 -49.18 -20.82 -8.83
C LEU A 2 -48.71 -20.30 -7.47
N SER A 3 -47.69 -20.93 -6.90
CA SER A 3 -47.04 -20.47 -5.67
C SER A 3 -46.15 -19.28 -6.01
N LEU A 4 -46.55 -18.12 -5.52
CA LEU A 4 -45.81 -16.87 -5.61
C LEU A 4 -44.61 -16.98 -4.66
N GLY A 5 -43.40 -16.93 -5.21
CA GLY A 5 -42.17 -16.88 -4.43
C GLY A 5 -42.16 -15.61 -3.59
N HIS A 6 -41.94 -15.80 -2.28
CA HIS A 6 -41.84 -14.73 -1.30
C HIS A 6 -40.50 -14.03 -1.48
N GLY A 7 -40.50 -12.93 -2.24
CA GLY A 7 -39.38 -12.01 -2.35
C GLY A 7 -39.45 -11.02 -1.19
N GLU A 8 -38.66 -11.28 -0.14
CA GLU A 8 -38.38 -10.30 0.92
C GLU A 8 -37.10 -9.55 0.59
N ASP A 9 -37.15 -8.71 -0.45
CA ASP A 9 -36.16 -7.65 -0.66
C ASP A 9 -36.63 -6.40 0.10
N LEU A 10 -36.52 -6.43 1.44
CA LEU A 10 -36.65 -5.24 2.27
C LEU A 10 -35.31 -4.51 2.30
N GLU A 11 -35.17 -3.57 1.35
CA GLU A 11 -34.66 -2.21 1.54
C GLU A 11 -33.84 -1.98 2.83
N ASN A 12 -32.54 -2.30 2.79
CA ASN A 12 -31.57 -1.63 3.64
C ASN A 12 -30.77 -0.64 2.78
N PRO A 13 -31.04 0.68 2.85
CA PRO A 13 -30.34 1.69 2.03
C PRO A 13 -28.83 1.74 2.32
N GLU A 14 -28.35 1.11 3.39
CA GLU A 14 -26.92 1.00 3.72
C GLU A 14 -26.17 -0.03 2.85
N THR A 15 -26.90 -0.90 2.14
CA THR A 15 -26.30 -1.97 1.30
C THR A 15 -26.23 -1.63 -0.18
N VAL A 16 -26.80 -0.50 -0.61
CA VAL A 16 -26.83 -0.07 -2.04
C VAL A 16 -25.43 0.14 -2.63
N HIS A 17 -24.43 0.39 -1.78
CA HIS A 17 -23.04 0.58 -2.18
C HIS A 17 -22.16 -0.64 -1.90
N GLN A 18 -22.72 -1.73 -1.38
CA GLN A 18 -21.98 -2.96 -1.11
C GLN A 18 -22.09 -3.89 -2.31
N LEU A 19 -20.94 -4.37 -2.78
CA LEU A 19 -20.88 -5.41 -3.80
C LEU A 19 -21.62 -6.65 -3.32
N ASP A 20 -22.48 -7.16 -4.19
CA ASP A 20 -23.33 -8.31 -3.92
C ASP A 20 -22.46 -9.53 -3.57
N PRO A 21 -22.56 -10.11 -2.36
CA PRO A 21 -21.61 -11.11 -1.86
C PRO A 21 -21.59 -12.40 -2.71
N LYS A 22 -22.66 -12.69 -3.46
CA LYS A 22 -22.72 -13.82 -4.39
C LYS A 22 -21.98 -13.55 -5.70
N ALA A 23 -21.97 -12.30 -6.18
CA ALA A 23 -21.19 -11.89 -7.35
C ALA A 23 -19.68 -11.81 -7.00
N ALA A 24 -19.36 -11.37 -5.79
CA ALA A 24 -17.98 -11.37 -5.27
C ALA A 24 -17.39 -12.78 -5.11
N ALA A 25 -18.22 -13.81 -4.90
CA ALA A 25 -17.77 -15.20 -4.87
C ALA A 25 -17.49 -15.80 -6.27
N ALA A 26 -18.17 -15.29 -7.30
CA ALA A 26 -17.97 -15.71 -8.69
C ALA A 26 -16.74 -15.05 -9.33
N VAL A 27 -16.41 -13.81 -8.91
CA VAL A 27 -15.14 -13.13 -9.19
C VAL A 27 -14.12 -13.67 -8.19
N GLY A 28 -13.59 -14.86 -8.47
CA GLY A 28 -12.85 -15.69 -7.51
C GLY A 28 -11.86 -14.95 -6.61
N ASP A 29 -11.87 -15.33 -5.33
CA ASP A 29 -10.81 -15.29 -4.29
C ASP A 29 -9.88 -14.05 -4.15
N VAL A 30 -10.08 -12.97 -4.90
CA VAL A 30 -9.24 -11.76 -4.84
C VAL A 30 -9.73 -10.79 -3.76
N SER A 31 -10.97 -10.95 -3.30
CA SER A 31 -11.67 -9.85 -2.61
C SER A 31 -11.82 -10.00 -1.09
N ARG A 32 -11.34 -11.08 -0.46
CA ARG A 32 -11.51 -11.29 1.00
C ARG A 32 -10.23 -11.18 1.83
N HIS A 33 -9.05 -11.36 1.24
CA HIS A 33 -7.77 -11.28 1.94
C HIS A 33 -6.93 -10.03 1.60
N ASP A 34 -7.21 -9.37 0.47
CA ASP A 34 -6.38 -8.25 -0.03
C ASP A 34 -7.09 -6.89 0.08
N HIS A 35 -7.51 -6.52 1.30
CA HIS A 35 -7.83 -5.11 1.53
C HIS A 35 -6.52 -4.31 1.44
N LEU A 36 -6.26 -3.68 0.29
CA LEU A 36 -5.19 -2.70 0.13
C LEU A 36 -5.39 -1.58 1.16
N LYS A 37 -4.54 -1.56 2.20
CA LYS A 37 -4.55 -0.54 3.24
C LYS A 37 -3.65 0.61 2.83
N THR A 38 -4.22 1.65 2.25
CA THR A 38 -3.49 2.88 1.93
C THR A 38 -3.54 3.85 3.10
N ARG A 39 -2.40 4.42 3.49
CA ARG A 39 -2.31 5.49 4.50
C ARG A 39 -1.68 6.73 3.87
N PHE A 40 -2.38 7.85 3.99
CA PHE A 40 -1.89 9.13 3.49
C PHE A 40 -1.38 9.97 4.66
N TYR A 41 -0.16 10.48 4.54
CA TYR A 41 0.47 11.34 5.51
C TYR A 41 0.75 12.69 4.87
N LEU A 42 0.20 13.75 5.46
CA LEU A 42 0.53 15.13 5.10
C LEU A 42 1.58 15.63 6.08
N THR A 43 2.64 16.22 5.55
CA THR A 43 3.78 16.64 6.35
C THR A 43 4.40 17.90 5.74
N SER A 44 5.17 18.64 6.53
CA SER A 44 5.92 19.78 6.01
C SER A 44 7.12 19.32 5.17
N GLU A 45 7.55 20.22 4.29
CA GLU A 45 8.75 20.05 3.44
C GLU A 45 9.99 19.66 4.26
N SER A 46 10.20 20.29 5.42
CA SER A 46 11.31 20.00 6.32
C SER A 46 11.36 18.53 6.79
N HIS A 47 10.20 17.89 6.99
CA HIS A 47 10.15 16.48 7.36
C HIS A 47 10.55 15.58 6.19
N VAL A 48 10.16 15.93 4.96
CA VAL A 48 10.55 15.18 3.75
C VAL A 48 12.06 15.28 3.54
N TYR A 49 12.65 16.48 3.67
CA TYR A 49 14.10 16.65 3.59
C TYR A 49 14.84 15.81 4.64
N THR A 50 14.37 15.83 5.89
CA THR A 50 14.97 15.03 6.96
C THR A 50 14.91 13.54 6.63
N LEU A 51 13.77 13.05 6.12
CA LEU A 51 13.61 11.66 5.70
C LEU A 51 14.56 11.28 4.56
N LEU A 52 14.68 12.12 3.52
CA LEU A 52 15.59 11.85 2.40
C LEU A 52 17.06 11.84 2.83
N ASN A 53 17.45 12.75 3.72
CA ASN A 53 18.80 12.78 4.28
C ASN A 53 19.11 11.52 5.10
N LEU A 54 18.13 11.00 5.84
CA LEU A 54 18.29 9.72 6.54
C LEU A 54 18.46 8.57 5.56
N ILE A 55 17.65 8.51 4.50
CA ILE A 55 17.77 7.46 3.48
C ILE A 55 19.14 7.52 2.79
N ARG A 56 19.64 8.73 2.51
CA ARG A 56 20.88 8.96 1.76
C ARG A 56 22.14 8.75 2.60
N HIS A 57 22.14 9.21 3.85
CA HIS A 57 23.36 9.30 4.66
C HIS A 57 23.40 8.41 5.90
N ALA A 58 22.24 7.97 6.44
CA ALA A 58 22.25 7.11 7.62
C ALA A 58 22.96 5.76 7.40
N PRO A 59 22.84 5.09 6.23
CA PRO A 59 23.55 3.84 6.02
C PRO A 59 25.07 3.98 6.13
N ALA A 60 25.64 5.03 5.53
CA ALA A 60 27.06 5.32 5.61
C ALA A 60 27.51 5.66 7.04
N ALA A 61 26.69 6.39 7.79
CA ALA A 61 26.99 6.76 9.17
C ALA A 61 26.89 5.58 10.17
N LEU A 62 26.08 4.58 9.86
CA LEU A 62 25.80 3.43 10.72
C LEU A 62 26.47 2.13 10.24
N GLU A 63 27.32 2.19 9.21
CA GLU A 63 27.96 1.02 8.59
C GLU A 63 26.94 -0.04 8.11
N LEU A 64 25.78 0.41 7.63
CA LEU A 64 24.71 -0.44 7.12
C LEU A 64 24.72 -0.51 5.59
N PRO A 65 24.17 -1.58 4.99
CA PRO A 65 23.95 -1.61 3.54
C PRO A 65 23.01 -0.47 3.11
N SER A 66 23.16 -0.01 1.87
CA SER A 66 22.30 1.01 1.29
C SER A 66 20.82 0.60 1.40
N LEU A 67 19.98 1.55 1.78
CA LEU A 67 18.52 1.36 1.89
C LEU A 67 17.84 1.36 0.52
N VAL A 68 18.50 1.91 -0.48
CA VAL A 68 18.03 2.02 -1.87
C VAL A 68 19.03 1.35 -2.82
N ASP A 69 18.53 0.89 -3.95
CA ASP A 69 19.35 0.40 -5.04
C ASP A 69 20.10 1.54 -5.75
N GLU A 70 21.00 1.20 -6.68
CA GLU A 70 21.80 2.20 -7.41
C GLU A 70 20.93 3.18 -8.20
N GLN A 71 19.81 2.71 -8.75
CA GLN A 71 18.86 3.56 -9.47
C GLN A 71 18.17 4.53 -8.53
N GLY A 72 17.70 4.07 -7.37
CA GLY A 72 17.13 4.91 -6.33
C GLY A 72 18.12 5.93 -5.79
N ALA A 73 19.38 5.54 -5.59
CA ALA A 73 20.44 6.47 -5.19
C ALA A 73 20.67 7.57 -6.24
N ALA A 74 20.78 7.19 -7.52
CA ALA A 74 20.96 8.15 -8.62
C ALA A 74 19.74 9.09 -8.77
N LEU A 75 18.53 8.58 -8.58
CA LEU A 75 17.32 9.40 -8.58
C LEU A 75 17.35 10.41 -7.43
N LEU A 76 17.69 9.95 -6.22
CA LEU A 76 17.81 10.81 -5.06
C LEU A 76 18.81 11.92 -5.34
N ASP A 77 20.00 11.62 -5.86
CA ASP A 77 21.05 12.62 -6.13
C ASP A 77 20.64 13.67 -7.19
N GLN A 78 19.70 13.35 -8.08
CA GLN A 78 19.15 14.31 -9.04
C GLN A 78 18.12 15.27 -8.43
N VAL A 79 17.54 14.95 -7.27
CA VAL A 79 16.56 15.82 -6.61
C VAL A 79 17.29 16.99 -5.96
N ALA A 80 17.28 18.14 -6.65
CA ALA A 80 17.89 19.37 -6.18
C ALA A 80 16.97 20.19 -5.25
N GLU A 81 15.66 20.21 -5.53
CA GLU A 81 14.66 20.97 -4.76
C GLU A 81 13.35 20.20 -4.63
N LEU A 82 12.82 20.11 -3.41
CA LEU A 82 11.48 19.57 -3.15
C LEU A 82 10.43 20.66 -3.36
N SER A 83 9.38 20.34 -4.10
CA SER A 83 8.21 21.21 -4.25
C SER A 83 7.08 20.81 -3.30
N TYR A 84 6.05 21.67 -3.18
CA TYR A 84 4.83 21.41 -2.40
C TYR A 84 4.04 20.17 -2.86
N LEU A 85 4.31 19.63 -4.06
CA LEU A 85 3.69 18.42 -4.59
C LEU A 85 4.60 17.19 -4.48
N THR A 86 5.74 17.31 -3.81
CA THR A 86 6.62 16.17 -3.62
C THR A 86 5.91 15.12 -2.79
N GLN A 87 5.90 13.90 -3.30
CA GLN A 87 5.33 12.73 -2.64
C GLN A 87 6.37 11.62 -2.61
N ILE A 88 6.32 10.80 -1.55
CA ILE A 88 7.08 9.56 -1.45
C ILE A 88 6.04 8.46 -1.29
N THR A 89 5.97 7.54 -2.25
CA THR A 89 5.05 6.41 -2.18
C THR A 89 5.79 5.17 -1.73
N LEU A 90 5.39 4.61 -0.59
CA LEU A 90 5.91 3.35 -0.09
C LEU A 90 4.86 2.25 -0.28
N ALA A 91 5.17 1.27 -1.12
CA ALA A 91 4.37 0.07 -1.31
C ALA A 91 4.99 -1.07 -0.51
N VAL A 92 4.20 -1.68 0.38
CA VAL A 92 4.64 -2.87 1.14
C VAL A 92 3.88 -4.08 0.62
N TYR A 93 4.64 -5.07 0.16
CA TYR A 93 4.14 -6.32 -0.35
C TYR A 93 4.44 -7.44 0.64
N GLU A 94 3.44 -8.28 0.90
CA GLU A 94 3.59 -9.47 1.72
C GLU A 94 3.62 -10.71 0.84
N HIS A 95 4.70 -11.49 0.96
CA HIS A 95 4.85 -12.77 0.29
C HIS A 95 4.20 -13.87 1.13
N CYS A 96 2.89 -14.08 0.95
CA CYS A 96 2.09 -15.04 1.74
C CYS A 96 2.58 -16.50 1.68
N GLN A 97 3.43 -16.85 0.70
CA GLN A 97 4.03 -18.18 0.58
C GLN A 97 5.22 -18.41 1.52
N ARG A 98 5.77 -17.33 2.10
CA ARG A 98 6.90 -17.40 3.05
C ARG A 98 6.39 -17.61 4.48
N LYS A 99 7.22 -18.22 5.32
CA LYS A 99 6.92 -18.39 6.75
C LYS A 99 6.79 -17.05 7.45
N VAL A 100 6.05 -17.03 8.55
CA VAL A 100 5.81 -15.80 9.34
C VAL A 100 7.11 -15.14 9.79
N ASP A 101 8.10 -15.95 10.16
CA ASP A 101 9.40 -15.50 10.67
C ASP A 101 10.46 -15.28 9.57
N ASP A 102 10.10 -15.41 8.28
CA ASP A 102 11.05 -15.15 7.19
C ASP A 102 11.29 -13.63 7.08
N PRO A 103 12.54 -13.14 7.24
CA PRO A 103 12.86 -11.72 7.12
C PRO A 103 12.54 -11.14 5.73
N MET A 104 12.44 -11.98 4.70
CA MET A 104 12.09 -11.60 3.33
C MET A 104 10.59 -11.73 3.03
N ARG A 105 9.76 -11.97 4.05
CA ARG A 105 8.30 -12.01 3.88
C ARG A 105 7.73 -10.68 3.42
N PHE A 106 8.26 -9.57 3.94
CA PHE A 106 7.81 -8.24 3.58
C PHE A 106 8.84 -7.57 2.66
N GLN A 107 8.35 -7.02 1.55
CA GLN A 107 9.15 -6.25 0.61
C GLN A 107 8.60 -4.84 0.54
N VAL A 108 9.47 -3.85 0.74
CA VAL A 108 9.13 -2.43 0.59
C VAL A 108 9.66 -1.95 -0.76
N VAL A 109 8.82 -1.27 -1.53
CA VAL A 109 9.15 -0.67 -2.82
C VAL A 109 8.80 0.81 -2.77
N VAL A 110 9.74 1.65 -3.18
CA VAL A 110 9.54 3.10 -3.32
C VAL A 110 9.16 3.41 -4.77
N LYS A 111 8.14 4.26 -4.97
CA LYS A 111 7.66 4.69 -6.28
C LYS A 111 7.58 6.20 -6.37
#